data_AF-A0A090WQG9-F1
#
_entry.id   AF-A0A090WQG9-F1
#
_cell.length_a   1.000
_cell.length_b   1.000
_cell.length_c   1.000
_cell.angle_alpha   90.00
_cell.angle_beta   90.00
_cell.angle_gamma   90.00
#
_symmetry.space_group_name_H-M   'P 1'
#
loop_
_entity.id
_entity.type
_entity.pdbx_description
1 polymer ?
#
loop_
_entity_poly.entity_id
_entity_poly.type
_entity_poly.pdbx_seq_one_letter_code
_entity_poly.pdbx_strand_id
1 'polypeptide(L)'
;MKEKLPIEQQRALLVENPDIAPSKLFAAEMKSTKTTIPFVKGNEIEYAKLITWISPDLEKYAWIIFILVTIFIIAAVSNGANLTDGIDGLAAGTSAIIVLTLGIFAWVSGNIIFSEYLNIMYIPRVEEITIYIAAFVGALIGFLWYNTYPAQVFMGDTGSLTIGGIIAVIAMRCVKNG
;
A
#
# COMPACT_ATOMS: atom_id res chain seq x y z
N MET A 1 -7.11 -5.52 -12.21
CA MET A 1 -7.71 -5.06 -13.49
C MET A 1 -6.72 -4.09 -14.14
N LYS A 2 -6.34 -4.26 -15.41
CA LYS A 2 -5.29 -3.47 -16.07
C LYS A 2 -5.79 -2.06 -16.44
N GLU A 3 -4.90 -1.07 -16.51
CA GLU A 3 -5.25 0.29 -16.93
C GLU A 3 -5.55 0.34 -18.43
N LYS A 4 -6.67 0.97 -18.82
CA LYS A 4 -7.03 1.09 -20.23
C LYS A 4 -6.07 2.06 -20.92
N LEU A 5 -5.61 1.72 -22.12
CA LEU A 5 -4.82 2.65 -22.94
C LEU A 5 -5.64 3.93 -23.23
N PRO A 6 -5.01 5.08 -23.52
CA PRO A 6 -5.70 6.26 -24.03
C PRO A 6 -6.66 5.92 -25.18
N ILE A 7 -7.82 6.58 -25.25
CA ILE A 7 -8.88 6.29 -26.23
C ILE A 7 -8.36 6.34 -27.68
N GLU A 8 -7.46 7.27 -27.97
CA GLU A 8 -6.79 7.39 -29.27
C GLU A 8 -5.98 6.14 -29.64
N GLN A 9 -5.22 5.58 -28.68
CA GLN A 9 -4.44 4.36 -28.90
C GLN A 9 -5.32 3.12 -28.99
N GLN A 10 -6.40 3.04 -28.21
CA GLN A 10 -7.38 1.96 -28.35
C GLN A 10 -8.04 1.99 -29.74
N ARG A 11 -8.43 3.17 -30.21
CA ARG A 11 -9.03 3.35 -31.54
C ARG A 11 -8.04 2.98 -32.64
N ALA A 12 -6.79 3.41 -32.55
CA ALA A 12 -5.75 3.02 -33.51
C ALA A 12 -5.58 1.49 -33.57
N LEU A 13 -5.51 0.82 -32.42
CA LEU A 13 -5.35 -0.63 -32.34
C LEU A 13 -6.58 -1.41 -32.83
N LEU A 14 -7.80 -0.88 -32.61
CA LEU A 14 -9.05 -1.48 -33.10
C LEU A 14 -9.27 -1.23 -34.60
N VAL A 15 -8.80 -0.10 -35.13
CA VAL A 15 -8.82 0.19 -36.57
C VAL A 15 -7.83 -0.69 -37.33
N GLU A 16 -6.65 -0.95 -36.74
CA GLU A 16 -5.63 -1.83 -37.32
C GLU A 16 -6.02 -3.32 -37.25
N ASN A 17 -6.66 -3.74 -36.15
CA ASN A 17 -7.17 -5.10 -36.01
C ASN A 17 -8.52 -5.11 -35.25
N PRO A 18 -9.65 -5.30 -35.97
CA PRO A 18 -10.99 -5.30 -35.38
C PRO A 18 -11.22 -6.43 -34.36
N ASP A 19 -10.49 -7.54 -34.48
CA ASP A 19 -10.61 -8.73 -33.62
C ASP A 19 -9.54 -8.75 -32.51
N ILE A 20 -8.94 -7.60 -32.18
CA ILE A 20 -7.87 -7.55 -31.19
C ILE A 20 -8.36 -8.05 -29.82
N ALA A 21 -7.58 -8.95 -29.22
CA ALA A 21 -7.89 -9.45 -27.89
C ALA A 21 -7.99 -8.27 -26.90
N PRO A 22 -9.04 -8.18 -26.07
CA PRO A 22 -9.26 -7.03 -25.19
C PRO A 22 -8.10 -6.79 -24.24
N SER A 23 -7.28 -7.81 -23.95
CA SER A 23 -6.06 -7.70 -23.14
C SER A 23 -5.00 -6.75 -23.71
N LYS A 24 -4.99 -6.48 -25.02
CA LYS A 24 -4.08 -5.54 -25.69
C LYS A 24 -4.55 -4.08 -25.68
N LEU A 25 -5.81 -3.84 -25.30
CA LEU A 25 -6.37 -2.49 -25.10
C LEU A 25 -6.01 -1.89 -23.73
N PHE A 26 -5.29 -2.67 -22.92
CA PHE A 26 -4.81 -2.26 -21.62
C PHE A 26 -3.29 -2.12 -21.62
N ALA A 27 -2.78 -1.12 -20.89
CA ALA A 27 -1.35 -0.91 -20.70
C ALA A 27 -0.71 -2.13 -20.05
N ALA A 28 0.51 -2.46 -20.47
CA ALA A 28 1.32 -3.47 -19.79
C ALA A 28 1.64 -2.97 -18.37
N GLU A 29 1.34 -3.79 -17.35
CA GLU A 29 1.78 -3.49 -15.98
C GLU A 29 3.31 -3.45 -15.96
N MET A 30 3.89 -2.25 -15.82
CA MET A 30 5.31 -2.14 -15.52
C MET A 30 5.54 -2.66 -14.11
N LYS A 31 6.44 -3.62 -13.95
CA LYS A 31 6.83 -4.12 -12.63
C LYS A 31 7.88 -3.16 -12.08
N SER A 32 7.42 -2.12 -11.39
CA SER A 32 8.32 -1.17 -10.73
C SER A 32 8.86 -1.75 -9.41
N THR A 33 10.17 -1.67 -9.22
CA THR A 33 10.86 -1.92 -7.94
C THR A 33 11.17 -0.60 -7.24
N LYS A 34 10.32 0.41 -7.46
CA LYS A 34 10.44 1.71 -6.80
C LYS A 34 9.39 1.83 -5.71
N THR A 35 9.79 2.44 -4.61
CA THR A 35 8.90 2.73 -3.50
C THR A 35 9.15 4.14 -3.02
N THR A 36 8.06 4.87 -2.86
CA THR A 36 8.03 6.27 -2.56
C THR A 36 8.14 6.45 -1.08
N ILE A 37 9.26 7.00 -0.64
CA ILE A 37 9.50 7.24 0.78
C ILE A 37 9.65 8.73 0.96
N PRO A 38 8.75 9.36 1.74
CA PRO A 38 8.87 10.78 2.02
C PRO A 38 10.22 11.04 2.71
N PHE A 39 10.79 12.22 2.46
CA PHE A 39 12.06 12.67 3.02
C PHE A 39 13.34 12.04 2.43
N VAL A 40 13.23 11.21 1.38
CA VAL A 40 14.38 10.73 0.59
C VAL A 40 14.57 11.61 -0.65
N LYS A 41 15.80 11.72 -1.17
CA LYS A 41 16.09 12.52 -2.37
C LYS A 41 15.26 12.03 -3.57
N GLY A 42 14.39 12.90 -4.08
CA GLY A 42 13.47 12.57 -5.17
C GLY A 42 12.22 11.78 -4.71
N ASN A 43 12.01 11.63 -3.40
CA ASN A 43 10.92 10.90 -2.76
C ASN A 43 10.80 9.43 -3.19
N GLU A 44 11.82 8.83 -3.83
CA GLU A 44 11.80 7.47 -4.36
C GLU A 44 13.04 6.69 -3.94
N ILE A 45 12.82 5.47 -3.45
CA ILE A 45 13.84 4.44 -3.29
C ILE A 45 13.69 3.41 -4.40
N GLU A 46 14.79 3.13 -5.07
CA GLU A 46 14.88 2.12 -6.12
C GLU A 46 15.69 0.95 -5.58
N TYR A 47 15.03 -0.20 -5.34
CA TYR A 47 15.69 -1.35 -4.71
C TYR A 47 16.85 -1.91 -5.55
N ALA A 48 16.85 -1.68 -6.88
CA ALA A 48 17.97 -2.05 -7.73
C ALA A 48 19.30 -1.38 -7.30
N LYS A 49 19.26 -0.15 -6.79
CA LYS A 49 20.47 0.58 -6.35
C LYS A 49 21.20 -0.11 -5.18
N LEU A 50 20.50 -0.94 -4.41
CA LEU A 50 21.10 -1.69 -3.31
C LEU A 50 22.02 -2.83 -3.77
N ILE A 51 21.93 -3.25 -5.04
CA ILE A 51 22.75 -4.35 -5.60
C ILE A 51 23.58 -3.94 -6.80
N THR A 52 23.15 -2.94 -7.56
CA THR A 52 23.90 -2.50 -8.74
C THR A 52 25.23 -1.83 -8.40
N TRP A 53 25.45 -1.45 -7.13
CA TRP A 53 26.78 -1.03 -6.66
C TRP A 53 27.81 -2.18 -6.74
N ILE A 54 27.38 -3.43 -6.55
CA ILE A 54 28.25 -4.62 -6.56
C ILE A 54 28.55 -5.03 -8.00
N SER A 55 27.51 -5.09 -8.83
CA SER A 55 27.63 -5.28 -10.27
C SER A 55 26.36 -4.78 -10.97
N PRO A 56 26.47 -4.03 -12.09
CA PRO A 56 25.31 -3.59 -12.87
C PRO A 56 24.40 -4.74 -13.34
N ASP A 57 24.95 -5.94 -13.59
CA ASP A 57 24.20 -7.11 -14.06
C ASP A 57 23.19 -7.67 -13.03
N LEU A 58 23.29 -7.23 -11.78
CA LEU A 58 22.42 -7.69 -10.69
C LEU A 58 21.06 -7.02 -10.68
N GLU A 59 20.83 -5.96 -11.48
CA GLU A 59 19.55 -5.25 -11.56
C GLU A 59 18.36 -6.20 -11.78
N LYS A 60 18.54 -7.25 -12.59
CA LYS A 60 17.53 -8.28 -12.86
C LYS A 60 17.06 -9.06 -11.62
N TYR A 61 17.79 -8.99 -10.52
CA TYR A 61 17.46 -9.65 -9.24
C TYR A 61 16.91 -8.67 -8.19
N ALA A 62 16.71 -7.39 -8.52
CA ALA A 62 16.19 -6.38 -7.59
C ALA A 62 14.83 -6.76 -6.98
N TRP A 63 14.03 -7.53 -7.72
CA TRP A 63 12.74 -8.04 -7.24
C TRP A 63 12.88 -9.01 -6.05
N ILE A 64 13.99 -9.75 -5.93
CA ILE A 64 14.25 -10.65 -4.78
C ILE A 64 14.42 -9.82 -3.52
N ILE A 65 15.20 -8.75 -3.61
CA ILE A 65 15.41 -7.81 -2.49
C ILE A 65 14.11 -7.14 -2.11
N PHE A 66 13.34 -6.67 -3.10
CA PHE A 66 12.02 -6.10 -2.85
C PHE A 66 11.12 -7.06 -2.06
N ILE A 67 11.08 -8.35 -2.42
CA ILE A 67 10.31 -9.37 -1.70
C ILE A 67 10.83 -9.54 -0.27
N LEU A 68 12.15 -9.68 -0.07
CA LEU A 68 12.72 -9.85 1.27
C LEU A 68 12.44 -8.66 2.18
N VAL A 69 12.57 -7.44 1.66
CA VAL A 69 12.25 -6.21 2.40
C VAL A 69 10.75 -6.17 2.73
N THR A 70 9.89 -6.54 1.78
CA THR A 70 8.43 -6.59 2.00
C THR A 70 8.06 -7.58 3.09
N ILE A 71 8.63 -8.80 3.06
CA ILE A 71 8.42 -9.82 4.10
C ILE A 71 8.89 -9.29 5.45
N PHE A 72 10.08 -8.68 5.49
CA PHE A 72 10.62 -8.10 6.71
C PHE A 72 9.71 -7.01 7.28
N ILE A 73 9.21 -6.08 6.46
CA ILE A 73 8.29 -5.01 6.90
C ILE A 73 7.00 -5.60 7.44
N ILE A 74 6.37 -6.53 6.73
CA ILE A 74 5.11 -7.17 7.19
C ILE A 74 5.36 -7.88 8.53
N ALA A 75 6.41 -8.69 8.63
CA ALA A 75 6.75 -9.37 9.86
C ALA A 75 7.02 -8.38 11.01
N ALA A 76 7.81 -7.34 10.77
CA ALA A 76 8.15 -6.35 11.79
C ALA A 76 6.91 -5.60 12.31
N VAL A 77 6.03 -5.15 11.42
CA VAL A 77 4.82 -4.41 11.82
C VAL A 77 3.80 -5.34 12.49
N SER A 78 3.60 -6.57 12.00
CA SER A 78 2.74 -7.57 12.65
C SER A 78 3.19 -7.86 14.08
N ASN A 79 4.47 -8.17 14.27
CA ASN A 79 5.02 -8.45 15.60
C ASN A 79 5.05 -7.20 16.49
N GLY A 80 5.28 -6.02 15.91
CA GLY A 80 5.18 -4.75 16.61
C GLY A 80 3.78 -4.48 17.16
N ALA A 81 2.74 -4.71 16.36
CA ALA A 81 1.34 -4.59 16.79
C ALA A 81 1.00 -5.60 17.90
N ASN A 82 1.49 -6.84 17.79
CA ASN A 82 1.34 -7.85 18.83
C ASN A 82 2.03 -7.46 20.14
N LEU A 83 3.23 -6.87 20.09
CA LEU A 83 3.93 -6.38 21.28
C LEU A 83 3.16 -5.25 21.99
N THR A 84 2.41 -4.43 21.25
CA THR A 84 1.57 -3.36 21.83
C THR A 84 0.25 -3.85 22.42
N ASP A 85 -0.14 -5.11 22.18
CA ASP A 85 -1.39 -5.73 22.69
C ASP A 85 -1.24 -6.26 24.12
N GLY A 86 -0.51 -5.53 24.98
CA GLY A 86 -0.31 -5.86 26.39
C GLY A 86 -1.07 -4.95 27.37
N ILE A 87 -1.73 -3.91 26.86
CA ILE A 87 -2.48 -2.92 27.63
C ILE A 87 -3.84 -2.71 26.98
N ASP A 88 -4.90 -2.74 27.78
CA ASP A 88 -6.30 -2.54 27.35
C ASP A 88 -6.44 -1.30 26.45
N GLY A 89 -6.95 -1.51 25.24
CA GLY A 89 -7.23 -0.45 24.27
C GLY A 89 -6.01 0.11 23.53
N LEU A 90 -4.78 -0.24 23.92
CA LEU A 90 -3.58 0.37 23.33
C LEU A 90 -3.36 -0.07 21.87
N ALA A 91 -3.34 -1.38 21.60
CA ALA A 91 -3.13 -1.90 20.25
C ALA A 91 -4.25 -1.47 19.29
N ALA A 92 -5.51 -1.61 19.70
CA ALA A 92 -6.67 -1.20 18.90
C ALA A 92 -6.70 0.31 18.65
N GLY A 93 -6.49 1.13 19.69
CA GLY A 93 -6.54 2.58 19.61
C GLY A 93 -5.42 3.17 18.75
N THR A 94 -4.17 2.73 18.97
CA THR A 94 -3.03 3.17 18.14
C THR A 94 -3.19 2.74 16.69
N SER A 95 -3.65 1.51 16.45
CA SER A 95 -3.92 1.00 15.10
C SER A 95 -5.02 1.80 14.39
N ALA A 96 -6.10 2.19 15.09
CA ALA A 96 -7.15 3.02 14.51
C ALA A 96 -6.62 4.36 14.02
N ILE A 97 -5.75 5.02 14.80
CA ILE A 97 -5.10 6.28 14.42
C ILE A 97 -4.17 6.09 13.20
N ILE A 98 -3.36 5.03 13.20
CA ILE A 98 -2.44 4.72 12.10
C ILE A 98 -3.23 4.49 10.80
N VAL A 99 -4.23 3.62 10.83
CA VAL A 99 -5.04 3.26 9.66
C VAL A 99 -5.82 4.47 9.15
N LEU A 100 -6.40 5.28 10.05
CA LEU A 100 -7.10 6.51 9.66
C LEU A 100 -6.15 7.50 8.96
N THR A 101 -4.95 7.67 9.50
CA THR A 101 -3.93 8.54 8.90
C THR A 101 -3.55 8.04 7.50
N LEU A 102 -3.28 6.73 7.35
CA LEU A 102 -3.00 6.12 6.06
C LEU A 102 -4.18 6.26 5.08
N GLY A 103 -5.42 6.17 5.57
CA GLY A 103 -6.63 6.38 4.77
C GLY A 103 -6.75 7.80 4.24
N ILE A 104 -6.45 8.80 5.05
CA ILE A 104 -6.41 10.20 4.62
C ILE A 104 -5.33 10.39 3.56
N PHE A 105 -4.11 9.88 3.78
CA PHE A 105 -3.04 9.93 2.79
C PHE A 105 -3.45 9.26 1.47
N ALA A 106 -4.03 8.07 1.54
CA ALA A 106 -4.51 7.33 0.38
C ALA A 106 -5.56 8.15 -0.40
N TRP A 107 -6.55 8.71 0.29
CA TRP A 107 -7.59 9.52 -0.33
C TRP A 107 -7.04 10.78 -1.02
N VAL A 108 -6.14 11.50 -0.36
CA VAL A 108 -5.50 12.71 -0.92
C VAL A 108 -4.62 12.34 -2.12
N SER A 109 -3.82 11.28 -2.02
CA SER A 109 -3.01 10.75 -3.13
C SER A 109 -3.85 10.21 -4.28
N GLY A 110 -5.10 9.81 -4.05
CA GLY A 110 -6.02 9.35 -5.09
C GLY A 110 -6.68 10.46 -5.90
N ASN A 111 -6.49 11.73 -5.53
CA ASN A 111 -7.05 12.88 -6.23
C ASN A 111 -5.96 13.66 -6.95
N ILE A 112 -6.06 13.78 -8.27
CA ILE A 112 -5.07 14.45 -9.12
C ILE A 112 -4.80 15.88 -8.62
N ILE A 113 -5.84 16.66 -8.35
CA ILE A 113 -5.74 18.07 -7.94
C ILE A 113 -5.01 18.19 -6.60
N PHE A 114 -5.39 17.38 -5.60
CA PHE A 114 -4.75 17.43 -4.30
C PHE A 114 -3.33 16.89 -4.31
N SER A 115 -3.08 15.83 -5.07
CA SER A 115 -1.73 15.26 -5.20
C SER A 115 -0.74 16.26 -5.81
N GLU A 116 -1.18 17.01 -6.84
CA GLU A 116 -0.38 18.07 -7.47
C GLU A 116 -0.20 19.26 -6.53
N TYR A 117 -1.28 19.72 -5.87
CA TYR A 117 -1.24 20.87 -4.97
C TYR A 117 -0.32 20.64 -3.75
N LEU A 118 -0.36 19.44 -3.16
CA LEU A 118 0.45 19.08 -1.99
C LEU A 118 1.82 18.53 -2.38
N ASN A 119 2.13 18.44 -3.68
CA ASN A 119 3.36 17.84 -4.21
C ASN A 119 3.63 16.44 -3.62
N ILE A 120 2.58 15.62 -3.58
CA ILE A 120 2.63 14.22 -3.15
C ILE A 120 2.35 13.30 -4.33
N MET A 121 2.66 12.02 -4.15
CA MET A 121 2.40 11.00 -5.16
C MET A 121 0.92 10.88 -5.52
N TYR A 122 0.63 10.90 -6.81
CA TYR A 122 -0.66 10.46 -7.33
C TYR A 122 -0.70 8.93 -7.42
N ILE A 123 -1.69 8.31 -6.79
CA ILE A 123 -1.88 6.87 -6.82
C ILE A 123 -3.24 6.59 -7.48
N PRO A 124 -3.25 6.16 -8.74
CA PRO A 124 -4.50 5.84 -9.40
C PRO A 124 -5.16 4.65 -8.70
N ARG A 125 -6.50 4.70 -8.66
CA ARG A 125 -7.36 3.58 -8.29
C ARG A 125 -7.21 3.15 -6.82
N VAL A 126 -7.19 4.15 -5.93
CA VAL A 126 -7.13 3.98 -4.47
C VAL A 126 -8.51 4.00 -3.80
N GLU A 127 -9.57 4.26 -4.56
CA GLU A 127 -10.95 4.30 -4.07
C GLU A 127 -11.37 3.01 -3.33
N GLU A 128 -11.07 1.83 -3.88
CA GLU A 128 -11.42 0.54 -3.26
C GLU A 128 -10.70 0.36 -1.92
N ILE A 129 -9.44 0.77 -1.85
CA ILE A 129 -8.61 0.68 -0.64
C ILE A 129 -9.10 1.67 0.42
N THR A 130 -9.51 2.86 0.00
CA THR A 130 -10.03 3.90 0.91
C THR A 130 -11.31 3.42 1.58
N ILE A 131 -12.21 2.75 0.85
CA ILE A 131 -13.43 2.16 1.41
C ILE A 131 -13.09 1.04 2.40
N TYR A 132 -12.15 0.16 2.06
CA TYR A 132 -11.68 -0.89 2.97
C TYR A 132 -11.09 -0.30 4.26
N ILE A 133 -10.23 0.73 4.13
CA ILE A 133 -9.64 1.45 5.27
C ILE A 133 -10.73 2.04 6.17
N ALA A 134 -11.73 2.71 5.60
CA ALA A 134 -12.82 3.31 6.37
C ALA A 134 -13.61 2.24 7.16
N ALA A 135 -13.92 1.10 6.53
CA ALA A 135 -14.57 -0.02 7.20
C ALA A 135 -13.69 -0.62 8.31
N PHE A 136 -12.39 -0.75 8.06
CA PHE A 136 -11.44 -1.30 9.04
C PHE A 136 -11.24 -0.37 10.24
N VAL A 137 -11.16 0.95 10.04
CA VAL A 137 -11.15 1.93 11.13
C VAL A 137 -12.44 1.82 11.96
N GLY A 138 -13.60 1.68 11.31
CA GLY A 138 -14.87 1.43 12.00
C GLY A 138 -14.87 0.15 12.83
N ALA A 139 -14.30 -0.94 12.30
CA ALA A 139 -14.14 -2.20 13.03
C ALA A 139 -13.20 -2.06 14.24
N LEU A 140 -12.09 -1.33 14.10
CA LEU A 140 -11.16 -1.06 15.21
C LEU A 140 -11.82 -0.21 16.31
N ILE A 141 -12.59 0.82 15.94
CA ILE A 141 -13.34 1.64 16.91
C ILE A 141 -14.42 0.80 17.60
N GLY A 142 -15.15 -0.02 16.84
CA GLY A 142 -16.17 -0.93 17.39
C GLY A 142 -15.56 -1.97 18.34
N PHE A 143 -14.41 -2.53 18.01
CA PHE A 143 -13.65 -3.41 18.90
C PHE A 143 -13.14 -2.67 20.14
N LEU A 144 -12.61 -1.45 19.97
CA LEU A 144 -12.11 -0.61 21.06
C LEU A 144 -13.18 -0.33 22.11
N TRP A 145 -14.46 -0.24 21.73
CA TRP A 145 -15.57 -0.10 22.69
C TRP A 145 -15.61 -1.22 23.74
N TYR A 146 -15.24 -2.45 23.36
CA TYR A 146 -15.19 -3.61 24.24
C TYR A 146 -13.78 -3.89 24.81
N ASN A 147 -12.75 -3.26 24.25
CA ASN A 147 -11.36 -3.46 24.63
C ASN A 147 -10.78 -2.31 25.48
N THR A 148 -11.47 -1.18 25.59
CA THR A 148 -11.09 -0.08 26.48
C THR A 148 -11.18 -0.50 27.94
N TYR A 149 -10.26 -0.01 28.78
CA TYR A 149 -10.18 -0.38 30.19
C TYR A 149 -11.49 -0.11 30.95
N PRO A 150 -12.00 -1.07 31.76
CA PRO A 150 -11.53 -2.46 31.88
C PRO A 150 -12.00 -3.35 30.72
N ALA A 151 -11.08 -4.02 30.03
CA ALA A 151 -11.40 -4.78 28.82
C ALA A 151 -12.36 -5.96 29.08
N GLN A 152 -13.35 -6.08 28.19
CA GLN A 152 -14.32 -7.19 28.15
C GLN A 152 -13.92 -8.25 27.11
N VAL A 153 -13.25 -7.82 26.04
CA VAL A 153 -12.79 -8.67 24.95
C VAL A 153 -11.31 -8.40 24.71
N PHE A 154 -10.51 -9.46 24.71
CA PHE A 154 -9.08 -9.41 24.40
C PHE A 154 -8.84 -9.65 22.92
N MET A 155 -7.84 -8.97 22.36
CA MET A 155 -7.50 -9.05 20.94
C MET A 155 -6.72 -10.35 20.66
N GLY A 156 -5.64 -10.58 21.41
CA GLY A 156 -4.81 -11.77 21.29
C GLY A 156 -4.03 -11.82 19.97
N ASP A 157 -3.15 -12.82 19.85
CA ASP A 157 -2.21 -12.92 18.72
C ASP A 157 -2.89 -12.90 17.35
N THR A 158 -4.06 -13.54 17.24
CA THR A 158 -4.82 -13.58 15.99
C THR A 158 -5.25 -12.18 15.55
N GLY A 159 -5.76 -11.36 16.47
CA GLY A 159 -6.18 -10.00 16.16
C GLY A 159 -4.99 -9.09 15.89
N SER A 160 -4.01 -9.09 16.79
CA SER A 160 -2.91 -8.13 16.75
C SER A 160 -1.96 -8.34 15.57
N LEU A 161 -1.60 -9.60 15.25
CA LEU A 161 -0.73 -9.91 14.11
C LEU A 161 -1.42 -9.56 12.78
N THR A 162 -2.73 -9.80 12.70
CA THR A 162 -3.57 -9.46 11.55
C THR A 162 -3.64 -7.96 11.34
N ILE A 163 -3.89 -7.19 12.40
CA ILE A 163 -3.95 -5.72 12.34
C ILE A 163 -2.62 -5.14 11.85
N GLY A 164 -1.50 -5.57 12.43
CA GLY A 164 -0.18 -5.12 11.97
C GLY A 164 0.11 -5.53 10.51
N GLY A 165 -0.32 -6.72 10.10
CA GLY A 165 -0.17 -7.18 8.70
C GLY A 165 -0.98 -6.33 7.73
N ILE A 166 -2.22 -5.97 8.08
CA ILE A 166 -3.09 -5.09 7.29
C ILE A 166 -2.47 -3.69 7.19
N ILE A 167 -1.97 -3.13 8.30
CA ILE A 167 -1.29 -1.82 8.32
C ILE A 167 -0.09 -1.84 7.37
N ALA A 168 0.74 -2.88 7.42
CA ALA A 168 1.90 -3.02 6.54
C ALA A 168 1.50 -3.06 5.06
N VAL A 169 0.46 -3.84 4.70
CA VAL A 169 -0.03 -3.94 3.32
C VAL A 169 -0.60 -2.62 2.82
N ILE A 170 -1.40 -1.92 3.64
CA ILE A 170 -1.94 -0.60 3.30
C ILE A 170 -0.79 0.38 3.05
N ALA A 171 0.17 0.44 3.97
CA ALA A 171 1.33 1.33 3.85
C ALA A 171 2.10 1.04 2.55
N MET A 172 2.47 -0.23 2.31
CA MET A 172 3.19 -0.65 1.10
C MET A 172 2.45 -0.30 -0.19
N ARG A 173 1.12 -0.42 -0.19
CA ARG A 173 0.32 -0.08 -1.36
C ARG A 173 0.25 1.43 -1.61
N CYS A 174 0.29 2.24 -0.55
CA CYS A 174 0.34 3.70 -0.64
C CYS A 174 1.71 4.22 -1.11
N VAL A 175 2.80 3.50 -0.81
CA VAL A 175 4.15 3.92 -1.20
C VAL A 175 4.61 3.32 -2.53
N LYS A 176 3.93 2.30 -3.07
CA LYS A 176 4.38 1.68 -4.32
C LYS A 176 4.08 2.55 -5.53
N ASN A 177 5.15 2.89 -6.27
CA ASN A 177 5.06 3.50 -7.58
C ASN A 177 4.67 2.45 -8.64
N GLY A 178 3.77 2.83 -9.55
CA GLY A 178 3.31 2.00 -10.68
C GLY A 178 4.43 1.53 -11.58
#